data_AF-A3CRM3-F1
#
_entry.id   AF-A3CRM3-F1
#
_cell.length_a   1.000
_cell.length_b   1.000
_cell.length_c   1.000
_cell.angle_alpha   90.00
_cell.angle_beta   90.00
_cell.angle_gamma   90.00
#
_symmetry.space_group_name_H-M   'P 1'
#
loop_
_entity.id
_entity.type
_entity.pdbx_description
1 polymer ?
#
loop_
_entity_poly.entity_id
_entity_poly.type
_entity_poly.pdbx_seq_one_letter_code
_entity_poly.pdbx_strand_id
1 'polypeptide(L)'
;MTQEKRSLNRADTQIPAANQHIRRDGDCHSSAGAYLPFMIGYYRHGLSDCGGGMGPWGSADCLPNVVIRYARTRTCLAHLQTLAGCYWMERDGCPEHCYIEGTFNLDFYMVSLINNSRGFGHAICAEFLGGDMQTFSRWKFYQFDNLDIWPGNWQMPYGTETEDTKVKIYEITGIFNCGLPDHDLVPLVTFLIKENGDVTKG
;
A
#
# COMPACT_ATOMS: atom_id res chain seq x y z
N MET A 1 -9.18 30.85 79.80
CA MET A 1 -8.42 29.69 79.33
C MET A 1 -9.07 29.25 78.02
N THR A 2 -8.92 29.98 76.92
CA THR A 2 -7.71 30.27 76.11
C THR A 2 -7.32 29.08 75.23
N GLN A 3 -7.56 29.27 73.92
CA GLN A 3 -6.96 28.70 72.70
C GLN A 3 -5.96 27.53 72.78
N GLU A 4 -6.15 26.57 71.85
CA GLU A 4 -5.13 26.18 70.85
C GLU A 4 -5.82 25.47 69.67
N LYS A 5 -6.11 26.16 68.56
CA LYS A 5 -5.42 26.06 67.24
C LYS A 5 -4.73 24.71 66.96
N ARG A 6 -5.26 23.96 65.98
CA ARG A 6 -4.43 23.19 65.03
C ARG A 6 -5.08 23.09 63.65
N SER A 7 -4.55 23.93 62.77
CA SER A 7 -4.32 23.79 61.32
C SER A 7 -5.25 22.84 60.53
N LEU A 8 -6.10 23.46 59.69
CA LEU A 8 -6.40 22.92 58.37
C LEU A 8 -5.12 22.94 57.54
N ASN A 9 -4.68 21.80 57.04
CA ASN A 9 -3.83 21.73 55.85
C ASN A 9 -4.57 20.90 54.80
N ARG A 10 -5.02 21.63 53.79
CA ARG A 10 -5.56 21.17 52.51
C ARG A 10 -4.40 20.46 51.79
N ALA A 11 -4.45 19.14 51.74
CA ALA A 11 -3.61 18.38 50.81
C ALA A 11 -4.37 18.33 49.48
N ASP A 12 -4.03 19.27 48.60
CA ASP A 12 -4.32 19.20 47.18
C ASP A 12 -3.70 17.91 46.64
N THR A 13 -4.53 16.91 46.32
CA THR A 13 -4.11 15.77 45.52
C THR A 13 -3.90 16.25 44.09
N GLN A 14 -2.75 16.88 43.83
CA GLN A 14 -2.22 17.02 42.48
C GLN A 14 -1.87 15.61 42.00
N ILE A 15 -2.75 15.06 41.17
CA ILE A 15 -2.46 13.91 40.32
C ILE A 15 -1.31 14.35 39.40
N PRO A 16 -0.12 13.71 39.45
CA PRO A 16 0.93 14.03 38.50
C PRO A 16 0.45 13.63 37.10
N ALA A 17 0.60 14.55 36.15
CA ALA A 17 0.45 14.31 34.73
C ALA A 17 1.47 13.25 34.27
N ALA A 18 1.11 11.98 34.41
CA ALA A 18 1.85 10.84 33.90
C ALA A 18 0.85 9.89 33.23
N ASN A 19 0.21 10.39 32.18
CA ASN A 19 -0.51 9.58 31.19
C ASN A 19 -0.15 10.09 29.78
N GLN A 20 1.14 10.40 29.59
CA GLN A 20 1.70 10.56 28.25
C GLN A 20 1.80 9.16 27.63
N HIS A 21 0.81 8.85 26.79
CA HIS A 21 0.90 7.96 25.64
C HIS A 21 1.84 6.74 25.79
N ILE A 22 1.40 5.74 26.55
CA ILE A 22 1.69 4.37 26.12
C ILE A 22 0.74 4.12 24.94
N ARG A 23 1.14 4.53 23.73
CA ARG A 23 0.58 3.96 22.51
C ARG A 23 0.88 2.47 22.64
N ARG A 24 -0.15 1.69 22.95
CA ARG A 24 -0.06 0.23 22.97
C ARG A 24 0.61 -0.20 21.68
N ASP A 25 1.68 -0.98 21.81
CA ASP A 25 2.19 -1.84 20.75
C ASP A 25 1.00 -2.67 20.25
N GLY A 26 0.31 -2.15 19.24
CA GLY A 26 -0.54 -2.95 18.39
C GLY A 26 0.42 -3.70 17.50
N ASP A 27 0.33 -5.04 17.49
CA ASP A 27 1.23 -5.90 16.72
C ASP A 27 1.40 -5.36 15.29
N CYS A 28 2.65 -5.03 14.94
CA CYS A 28 3.01 -4.71 13.58
C CYS A 28 3.02 -6.01 12.77
N HIS A 29 2.51 -5.96 11.55
CA HIS A 29 2.54 -7.11 10.68
C HIS A 29 3.98 -7.43 10.30
N SER A 30 4.33 -8.72 10.35
CA SER A 30 5.59 -9.18 9.81
C SER A 30 5.60 -9.02 8.28
N SER A 31 6.76 -8.73 7.70
CA SER A 31 7.00 -8.74 6.24
C SER A 31 7.04 -10.15 5.63
N ALA A 32 6.14 -11.03 6.07
CA ALA A 32 6.06 -12.42 5.65
C ALA A 32 5.19 -12.59 4.40
N GLY A 33 5.65 -13.45 3.47
CA GLY A 33 4.91 -13.78 2.25
C GLY A 33 5.04 -12.73 1.14
N ALA A 34 4.36 -13.01 0.02
CA ALA A 34 4.49 -12.23 -1.20
C ALA A 34 3.56 -11.01 -1.27
N TYR A 35 2.35 -11.10 -0.69
CA TYR A 35 1.27 -10.14 -0.96
C TYR A 35 1.21 -8.94 0.01
N LEU A 36 1.81 -9.07 1.19
CA LEU A 36 1.72 -8.08 2.29
C LEU A 36 0.26 -7.61 2.52
N PRO A 37 -0.61 -8.45 3.11
CA PRO A 37 -2.06 -8.21 3.17
C PRO A 37 -2.45 -7.19 4.24
N PHE A 38 -1.86 -6.01 4.19
CA PHE A 38 -2.12 -4.89 5.09
C PHE A 38 -1.76 -3.56 4.40
N MET A 39 -2.30 -2.46 4.89
CA MET A 39 -1.93 -1.13 4.41
C MET A 39 -0.51 -0.80 4.86
N ILE A 40 0.35 -0.49 3.91
CA ILE A 40 1.68 0.05 4.21
C ILE A 40 1.54 1.57 4.19
N GLY A 41 1.75 2.22 5.33
CA GLY A 41 1.48 3.65 5.50
C GLY A 41 2.61 4.55 5.03
N TYR A 42 3.86 4.07 5.03
CA TYR A 42 5.02 4.93 4.76
C TYR A 42 6.09 4.28 3.89
N TYR A 43 6.75 5.12 3.09
CA TYR A 43 7.96 4.77 2.36
C TYR A 43 9.01 5.87 2.45
N ARG A 44 10.28 5.54 2.21
CA ARG A 44 11.37 6.51 2.04
C ARG A 44 12.52 5.94 1.24
N HIS A 45 13.42 6.84 0.86
CA HIS A 45 14.73 6.52 0.29
C HIS A 45 15.75 6.25 1.41
N GLY A 46 16.89 5.65 1.07
CA GLY A 46 17.99 5.46 2.00
C GLY A 46 19.27 4.98 1.35
N LEU A 47 20.09 4.29 2.14
CA LEU A 47 21.32 3.69 1.66
C LEU A 47 21.01 2.58 0.65
N SER A 48 21.79 2.49 -0.43
CA SER A 48 21.56 1.59 -1.57
C SER A 48 21.87 0.11 -1.30
N ASP A 49 22.19 -0.24 -0.07
CA ASP A 49 22.65 -1.56 0.37
C ASP A 49 21.76 -2.16 1.47
N CYS A 50 20.51 -1.68 1.58
CA CYS A 50 19.63 -1.97 2.72
C CYS A 50 20.22 -1.56 4.09
N GLY A 51 21.22 -0.66 4.13
CA GLY A 51 21.87 -0.20 5.37
C GLY A 51 21.03 0.74 6.25
N GLY A 52 19.87 1.18 5.77
CA GLY A 52 18.90 2.00 6.50
C GLY A 52 18.36 3.19 5.70
N GLY A 53 17.12 3.57 6.01
CA GLY A 53 16.46 4.71 5.39
C GLY A 53 17.06 6.07 5.79
N MET A 54 17.02 7.03 4.86
CA MET A 54 17.51 8.39 5.04
C MET A 54 16.42 9.41 4.70
N GLY A 55 16.38 10.51 5.46
CA GLY A 55 15.42 11.59 5.22
C GLY A 55 14.01 11.26 5.72
N PRO A 56 13.03 12.10 5.31
CA PRO A 56 11.67 12.02 5.82
C PRO A 56 10.90 10.84 5.20
N TRP A 57 9.91 10.36 5.95
CA TRP A 57 8.90 9.43 5.45
C TRP A 57 7.89 10.15 4.54
N GLY A 58 7.54 9.51 3.42
CA GLY A 58 6.40 9.87 2.58
C GLY A 58 5.23 8.91 2.82
N SER A 59 4.00 9.38 2.53
CA SER A 59 2.80 8.54 2.56
C SER A 59 2.88 7.47 1.48
N ALA A 60 2.80 6.20 1.86
CA ALA A 60 2.71 5.11 0.92
C ALA A 60 1.23 4.89 0.55
N ASP A 61 0.75 5.62 -0.45
CA ASP A 61 -0.57 5.38 -1.03
C ASP A 61 -0.48 4.39 -2.20
N CYS A 62 -1.51 4.34 -3.04
CA CYS A 62 -1.70 3.46 -4.19
C CYS A 62 -0.40 2.98 -4.87
N LEU A 63 0.28 3.86 -5.61
CA LEU A 63 1.49 3.51 -6.38
C LEU A 63 2.66 3.06 -5.51
N PRO A 64 3.03 3.76 -4.41
CA PRO A 64 4.01 3.24 -3.48
C PRO A 64 3.71 1.82 -3.00
N ASN A 65 2.45 1.51 -2.66
CA ASN A 65 2.05 0.17 -2.25
C ASN A 65 2.20 -0.88 -3.37
N VAL A 66 2.05 -0.47 -4.64
CA VAL A 66 2.37 -1.31 -5.80
C VAL A 66 3.88 -1.58 -5.86
N VAL A 67 4.74 -0.56 -5.72
CA VAL A 67 6.20 -0.74 -5.78
C VAL A 67 6.69 -1.65 -4.65
N ILE A 68 6.20 -1.45 -3.42
CA ILE A 68 6.60 -2.26 -2.28
C ILE A 68 6.23 -3.74 -2.49
N ARG A 69 5.04 -4.02 -3.04
CA ARG A 69 4.62 -5.39 -3.37
C ARG A 69 5.39 -5.95 -4.55
N TYR A 70 5.65 -5.15 -5.58
CA TYR A 70 6.50 -5.54 -6.70
C TYR A 70 7.90 -5.96 -6.23
N ALA A 71 8.46 -5.32 -5.20
CA ALA A 71 9.76 -5.71 -4.64
C ALA A 71 9.79 -7.13 -4.06
N ARG A 72 8.64 -7.79 -3.89
CA ARG A 72 8.50 -9.19 -3.46
C ARG A 72 8.52 -10.17 -4.63
N THR A 73 8.46 -9.73 -5.88
CA THR A 73 8.47 -10.63 -7.04
C THR A 73 9.89 -11.08 -7.37
N ARG A 74 10.01 -12.16 -8.15
CA ARG A 74 11.31 -12.58 -8.72
C ARG A 74 11.77 -11.61 -9.81
N THR A 75 10.84 -10.99 -10.52
CA THR A 75 11.13 -10.02 -11.59
C THR A 75 11.78 -8.74 -11.04
N CYS A 76 11.54 -8.39 -9.78
CA CYS A 76 12.21 -7.27 -9.13
C CYS A 76 13.75 -7.40 -9.09
N LEU A 77 14.28 -8.62 -9.27
CA LEU A 77 15.72 -8.87 -9.25
C LEU A 77 16.48 -8.06 -10.33
N ALA A 78 15.81 -7.68 -11.42
CA ALA A 78 16.37 -6.81 -12.45
C ALA A 78 16.60 -5.37 -11.96
N HIS A 79 15.98 -4.98 -10.84
CA HIS A 79 15.99 -3.62 -10.29
C HIS A 79 16.51 -3.55 -8.85
N LEU A 80 17.26 -4.56 -8.41
CA LEU A 80 17.76 -4.66 -7.03
C LEU A 80 18.51 -3.42 -6.56
N GLN A 81 19.36 -2.84 -7.41
CA GLN A 81 20.17 -1.69 -7.00
C GLN A 81 19.31 -0.48 -6.62
N THR A 82 18.22 -0.25 -7.35
CA THR A 82 17.28 0.83 -7.04
C THR A 82 16.47 0.48 -5.79
N LEU A 83 15.94 -0.74 -5.73
CA LEU A 83 15.04 -1.18 -4.66
C LEU A 83 15.76 -1.37 -3.32
N ALA A 84 17.05 -1.71 -3.31
CA ALA A 84 17.86 -1.80 -2.09
C ALA A 84 18.05 -0.44 -1.40
N GLY A 85 17.77 0.67 -2.11
CA GLY A 85 17.71 2.03 -1.56
C GLY A 85 16.34 2.46 -1.05
N CYS A 86 15.36 1.55 -1.00
CA CYS A 86 13.97 1.85 -0.65
C CYS A 86 13.53 1.12 0.62
N TYR A 87 12.80 1.85 1.46
CA TYR A 87 12.39 1.40 2.78
C TYR A 87 10.93 1.72 3.04
N TRP A 88 10.23 0.85 3.76
CA TRP A 88 8.82 1.03 4.12
C TRP A 88 8.57 0.79 5.60
N MET A 89 7.44 1.29 6.08
CA MET A 89 6.96 1.07 7.43
C MET A 89 5.42 1.01 7.40
N GLU A 90 4.83 0.06 8.11
CA GLU A 90 3.37 -0.10 8.15
C GLU A 90 2.68 1.15 8.74
N ARG A 91 3.13 1.57 9.92
CA ARG A 91 2.64 2.76 10.62
C ARG A 91 3.69 3.28 11.59
N ASP A 92 3.54 4.51 12.08
CA ASP A 92 4.41 5.07 13.11
C ASP A 92 4.57 4.13 14.31
N GLY A 93 5.81 3.79 14.62
CA GLY A 93 6.16 2.87 15.71
C GLY A 93 6.42 1.43 15.27
N CYS A 94 6.14 1.08 14.01
CA CYS A 94 6.52 -0.22 13.47
C CYS A 94 7.99 -0.25 12.99
N PRO A 95 8.60 -1.44 12.89
CA PRO A 95 9.92 -1.58 12.31
C PRO A 95 10.00 -1.01 10.89
N GLU A 96 11.15 -0.44 10.56
CA GLU A 96 11.52 -0.15 9.18
C GLU A 96 11.92 -1.45 8.47
N HIS A 97 11.50 -1.57 7.22
CA HIS A 97 11.78 -2.69 6.35
C HIS A 97 12.50 -2.23 5.08
N CYS A 98 13.51 -2.98 4.63
CA CYS A 98 14.03 -2.80 3.27
C CYS A 98 13.00 -3.35 2.28
N TYR A 99 12.91 -2.79 1.08
CA TYR A 99 12.06 -3.38 0.04
C TYR A 99 12.54 -4.80 -0.32
N ILE A 100 13.86 -5.04 -0.25
CA ILE A 100 14.47 -6.34 -0.52
C ILE A 100 14.54 -7.18 0.77
N GLU A 101 13.46 -7.90 1.06
CA GLU A 101 13.34 -8.78 2.24
C GLU A 101 12.93 -10.22 1.89
N GLY A 102 12.95 -10.57 0.59
CA GLY A 102 12.56 -11.88 0.09
C GLY A 102 11.82 -11.77 -1.24
N THR A 103 12.15 -12.66 -2.17
CA THR A 103 11.53 -12.73 -3.49
C THR A 103 10.78 -14.04 -3.67
N PHE A 104 9.65 -13.95 -4.36
CA PHE A 104 8.76 -15.07 -4.62
C PHE A 104 8.62 -15.25 -6.13
N ASN A 105 8.46 -16.50 -6.58
CA ASN A 105 8.28 -16.82 -7.99
C ASN A 105 6.84 -16.51 -8.46
N LEU A 106 6.49 -15.23 -8.39
CA LEU A 106 5.23 -14.63 -8.81
C LEU A 106 5.55 -13.38 -9.64
N ASP A 107 4.63 -13.01 -10.53
CA ASP A 107 4.71 -11.79 -11.33
C ASP A 107 3.54 -10.87 -10.96
N PHE A 108 3.89 -9.63 -10.59
CA PHE A 108 2.92 -8.60 -10.24
C PHE A 108 2.92 -7.49 -11.28
N TYR A 109 1.73 -7.01 -11.57
CA TYR A 109 1.45 -5.99 -12.56
C TYR A 109 0.87 -4.75 -11.88
N MET A 110 1.15 -3.59 -12.45
CA MET A 110 0.49 -2.35 -12.04
C MET A 110 -0.87 -2.27 -12.74
N VAL A 111 -1.93 -1.98 -12.00
CA VAL A 111 -3.25 -1.73 -12.57
C VAL A 111 -3.64 -0.29 -12.32
N SER A 112 -4.03 0.41 -13.39
CA SER A 112 -4.68 1.71 -13.30
C SER A 112 -6.19 1.53 -13.46
N LEU A 113 -6.94 2.06 -12.51
CA LEU A 113 -8.39 2.08 -12.49
C LEU A 113 -8.86 3.52 -12.65
N ILE A 114 -9.62 3.80 -13.72
CA ILE A 114 -10.01 5.16 -14.08
C ILE A 114 -11.49 5.21 -14.43
N ASN A 115 -12.20 6.17 -13.85
CA ASN A 115 -13.53 6.59 -14.27
C ASN A 115 -13.65 8.11 -14.06
N ASN A 116 -13.53 8.89 -15.13
CA ASN A 116 -13.51 10.35 -15.07
C ASN A 116 -14.88 10.93 -14.70
N SER A 117 -15.97 10.29 -15.13
CA SER A 117 -17.35 10.68 -14.75
C SER A 117 -17.57 10.65 -13.23
N ARG A 118 -16.80 9.83 -12.50
CA ARG A 118 -16.79 9.74 -11.03
C ARG A 118 -15.69 10.55 -10.37
N GLY A 119 -14.80 11.21 -11.13
CA GLY A 119 -13.57 11.79 -10.59
C GLY A 119 -12.66 10.73 -9.95
N PHE A 120 -12.72 9.50 -10.43
CA PHE A 120 -12.06 8.34 -9.83
C PHE A 120 -10.78 7.98 -10.58
N GLY A 121 -9.68 7.89 -9.82
CA GLY A 121 -8.40 7.37 -10.26
C GLY A 121 -7.74 6.61 -9.13
N HIS A 122 -7.30 5.38 -9.40
CA HIS A 122 -6.70 4.52 -8.39
C HIS A 122 -5.66 3.58 -9.03
N ALA A 123 -4.72 3.09 -8.21
CA ALA A 123 -3.75 2.09 -8.63
C ALA A 123 -3.72 0.93 -7.65
N ILE A 124 -3.77 -0.29 -8.19
CA ILE A 124 -3.71 -1.55 -7.44
C ILE A 124 -2.73 -2.52 -8.08
N CYS A 125 -2.48 -3.64 -7.42
CA CYS A 125 -1.70 -4.74 -7.97
C CYS A 125 -2.61 -5.72 -8.71
N ALA A 126 -2.05 -6.42 -9.70
CA ALA A 126 -2.64 -7.65 -10.22
C ALA A 126 -1.62 -8.77 -10.36
N GLU A 127 -2.11 -9.99 -10.32
CA GLU A 127 -1.37 -11.22 -10.61
C GLU A 127 -2.09 -11.95 -11.74
N PHE A 128 -1.33 -12.42 -12.73
CA PHE A 128 -1.86 -13.23 -13.81
C PHE A 128 -1.90 -14.70 -13.42
N LEU A 129 -3.08 -15.32 -13.47
CA LEU A 129 -3.33 -16.69 -13.04
C LEU A 129 -3.11 -17.74 -14.15
N GLY A 130 -2.59 -17.32 -15.31
CA GLY A 130 -2.36 -18.16 -16.48
C GLY A 130 -3.55 -18.27 -17.43
N GLY A 131 -3.30 -18.84 -18.61
CA GLY A 131 -4.30 -18.96 -19.68
C GLY A 131 -4.28 -17.77 -20.63
N ASP A 132 -5.45 -17.19 -20.89
CA ASP A 132 -5.59 -16.03 -21.79
C ASP A 132 -5.62 -14.71 -20.99
N MET A 133 -4.63 -13.86 -21.23
CA MET A 133 -4.52 -12.52 -20.63
C MET A 133 -5.69 -11.60 -20.97
N GLN A 134 -6.44 -11.90 -22.04
CA GLN A 134 -7.62 -11.13 -22.46
C GLN A 134 -8.90 -11.53 -21.71
N THR A 135 -8.82 -12.47 -20.77
CA THR A 135 -9.95 -12.91 -19.95
C THR A 135 -9.86 -12.33 -18.54
N PHE A 136 -10.82 -11.50 -18.13
CA PHE A 136 -10.79 -10.79 -16.84
C PHE A 136 -10.62 -11.71 -15.62
N SER A 137 -11.31 -12.86 -15.61
CA SER A 137 -11.23 -13.84 -14.52
C SER A 137 -9.91 -14.60 -14.43
N ARG A 138 -8.96 -14.34 -15.35
CA ARG A 138 -7.58 -14.84 -15.28
C ARG A 138 -6.64 -13.88 -14.55
N TRP A 139 -7.19 -12.81 -13.99
CA TRP A 139 -6.46 -11.84 -13.19
C TRP A 139 -6.99 -11.83 -11.77
N LYS A 140 -6.08 -11.80 -10.81
CA LYS A 140 -6.37 -11.52 -9.41
C LYS A 140 -5.96 -10.09 -9.12
N PHE A 141 -6.86 -9.29 -8.57
CA PHE A 141 -6.62 -7.89 -8.24
C PHE A 141 -6.57 -7.71 -6.73
N TYR A 142 -5.61 -6.93 -6.24
CA TYR A 142 -5.41 -6.75 -4.81
C TYR A 142 -4.71 -5.46 -4.46
N GLN A 143 -5.00 -4.96 -3.26
CA GLN A 143 -4.33 -3.81 -2.65
C GLN A 143 -4.61 -3.80 -1.14
N PHE A 144 -3.63 -3.30 -0.38
CA PHE A 144 -3.72 -3.23 1.08
C PHE A 144 -4.04 -4.60 1.71
N ASP A 145 -5.12 -4.67 2.49
CA ASP A 145 -5.64 -5.86 3.16
C ASP A 145 -6.65 -6.66 2.31
N ASN A 146 -7.01 -6.17 1.12
CA ASN A 146 -7.93 -6.86 0.23
C ASN A 146 -7.19 -7.58 -0.90
N LEU A 147 -7.16 -8.91 -0.80
CA LEU A 147 -6.51 -9.79 -1.79
C LEU A 147 -7.39 -10.23 -2.96
N ASP A 148 -8.65 -9.80 -2.99
CA ASP A 148 -9.67 -10.28 -3.93
C ASP A 148 -10.62 -9.13 -4.33
N ILE A 149 -10.06 -8.12 -5.00
CA ILE A 149 -10.82 -6.94 -5.46
C ILE A 149 -11.58 -7.31 -6.74
N TRP A 150 -12.91 -7.25 -6.67
CA TRP A 150 -13.81 -7.46 -7.82
C TRP A 150 -14.56 -6.18 -8.20
N PRO A 151 -15.11 -6.11 -9.44
CA PRO A 151 -16.04 -5.07 -9.83
C PRO A 151 -17.13 -4.83 -8.78
N GLY A 152 -17.38 -3.56 -8.46
CA GLY A 152 -18.34 -3.14 -7.43
C GLY A 152 -17.70 -2.89 -6.06
N ASN A 153 -16.44 -3.32 -5.86
CA ASN A 153 -15.63 -2.89 -4.73
C ASN A 153 -15.37 -1.37 -4.84
N TRP A 154 -15.23 -0.67 -3.72
CA TRP A 154 -14.92 0.77 -3.73
C TRP A 154 -13.57 1.08 -4.40
N GLN A 155 -12.62 0.14 -4.39
CA GLN A 155 -11.35 0.23 -5.11
C GLN A 155 -11.49 -0.07 -6.60
N MET A 156 -12.54 -0.76 -7.03
CA MET A 156 -12.83 -1.11 -8.43
C MET A 156 -14.33 -0.94 -8.71
N PRO A 157 -14.82 0.31 -8.74
CA PRO A 157 -16.25 0.57 -8.88
C PRO A 157 -16.74 0.19 -10.27
N TYR A 158 -18.03 -0.12 -10.37
CA TYR A 158 -18.72 -0.20 -11.66
C TYR A 158 -18.64 1.12 -12.44
N GLY A 159 -18.90 1.03 -13.74
CA GLY A 159 -19.08 2.20 -14.60
C GLY A 159 -20.23 3.10 -14.16
N THR A 160 -20.47 4.14 -14.93
CA THR A 160 -21.68 4.97 -14.87
C THR A 160 -22.43 4.84 -16.18
N GLU A 161 -23.63 5.44 -16.26
CA GLU A 161 -24.39 5.55 -17.52
C GLU A 161 -23.57 6.19 -18.67
N THR A 162 -22.55 7.00 -18.34
CA THR A 162 -21.79 7.79 -19.33
C THR A 162 -20.34 7.35 -19.51
N GLU A 163 -19.78 6.55 -18.60
CA GLU A 163 -18.42 6.05 -18.70
C GLU A 163 -18.22 4.71 -17.96
N ASP A 164 -17.75 3.70 -18.69
CA ASP A 164 -17.26 2.45 -18.12
C ASP A 164 -15.99 2.69 -17.29
N THR A 165 -15.86 2.01 -16.15
CA THR A 165 -14.61 2.00 -15.40
C THR A 165 -13.56 1.21 -16.18
N LYS A 166 -12.45 1.86 -16.51
CA LYS A 166 -11.33 1.27 -17.24
C LYS A 166 -10.38 0.61 -16.28
N VAL A 167 -10.12 -0.68 -16.49
CA VAL A 167 -9.08 -1.46 -15.81
C VAL A 167 -7.94 -1.67 -16.78
N LYS A 168 -6.85 -0.93 -16.61
CA LYS A 168 -5.68 -1.01 -17.48
C LYS A 168 -4.55 -1.68 -16.74
N ILE A 169 -4.09 -2.81 -17.26
CA ILE A 169 -3.02 -3.60 -16.64
C ILE A 169 -1.73 -3.33 -17.40
N TYR A 170 -0.66 -3.04 -16.66
CA TYR A 170 0.65 -2.69 -17.18
C TYR A 170 1.72 -3.60 -16.60
N GLU A 171 2.67 -3.98 -17.45
CA GLU A 171 3.93 -4.56 -16.99
C GLU A 171 4.78 -3.46 -16.36
N ILE A 172 5.39 -3.78 -15.23
CA ILE A 172 6.38 -2.91 -14.57
C ILE A 172 7.73 -3.20 -15.22
N THR A 173 8.27 -2.21 -15.92
CA THR A 173 9.50 -2.34 -16.72
C THR A 173 10.72 -1.74 -16.02
N GLY A 174 10.50 -1.02 -14.92
CA GLY A 174 11.55 -0.37 -14.15
C GLY A 174 11.01 0.25 -12.86
N ILE A 175 11.89 0.95 -12.16
CA ILE A 175 11.59 1.64 -10.90
C ILE A 175 12.16 3.04 -11.01
N PHE A 176 11.27 4.03 -11.18
CA PHE A 176 11.65 5.43 -11.27
C PHE A 176 12.18 5.95 -9.92
N ASN A 177 11.44 5.63 -8.84
CA ASN A 177 11.82 5.91 -7.45
C ASN A 177 11.09 4.96 -6.48
N CYS A 178 11.30 5.12 -5.17
CA CYS A 178 10.72 4.23 -4.17
C CYS A 178 9.18 4.24 -4.09
N GLY A 179 8.52 5.25 -4.67
CA GLY A 179 7.07 5.38 -4.71
C GLY A 179 6.45 5.26 -6.09
N LEU A 180 7.25 5.09 -7.16
CA LEU A 180 6.78 5.13 -8.54
C LEU A 180 7.47 4.07 -9.40
N PRO A 181 6.74 3.09 -9.95
CA PRO A 181 7.28 2.17 -10.94
C PRO A 181 7.36 2.85 -12.31
N ASP A 182 8.29 2.40 -13.15
CA ASP A 182 8.20 2.61 -14.60
C ASP A 182 7.33 1.50 -15.20
N HIS A 183 6.55 1.86 -16.21
CA HIS A 183 5.69 0.93 -16.92
C HIS A 183 5.55 1.36 -18.38
N ASP A 184 5.13 0.44 -19.25
CA ASP A 184 4.90 0.77 -20.65
C ASP A 184 3.79 1.81 -20.83
N LEU A 185 3.91 2.62 -21.91
CA LEU A 185 2.89 3.59 -22.29
C LEU A 185 1.58 2.92 -22.73
N VAL A 186 1.68 1.70 -23.27
CA VAL A 186 0.53 0.93 -23.76
C VAL A 186 0.21 -0.16 -22.73
N PRO A 187 -1.04 -0.27 -22.25
CA PRO A 187 -1.41 -1.34 -21.33
C PRO A 187 -1.35 -2.71 -22.03
N LEU A 188 -0.91 -3.72 -21.28
CA LEU A 188 -0.90 -5.12 -21.71
C LEU A 188 -2.32 -5.62 -22.03
N VAL A 189 -3.28 -5.21 -21.22
CA VAL A 189 -4.71 -5.45 -21.44
C VAL A 189 -5.54 -4.33 -20.83
N THR A 190 -6.67 -4.03 -21.47
CA THR A 190 -7.69 -3.14 -20.93
C THR A 190 -9.02 -3.87 -20.84
N PHE A 191 -9.67 -3.73 -19.69
CA PHE A 191 -11.06 -4.14 -19.49
C PHE A 191 -11.93 -2.93 -19.18
N LEU A 192 -13.19 -3.03 -19.58
CA LEU A 192 -14.23 -2.03 -19.34
C LEU A 192 -15.29 -2.66 -18.46
N ILE A 193 -15.51 -2.08 -17.28
CA ILE A 193 -16.57 -2.46 -16.35
C ILE A 193 -17.72 -1.50 -16.55
N LYS A 194 -18.84 -2.03 -17.03
CA LYS A 194 -20.07 -1.27 -17.29
C LYS A 194 -20.76 -0.88 -15.99
N GLU A 195 -21.76 0.00 -16.10
CA GLU A 195 -22.61 0.39 -14.98
C GLU A 195 -23.28 -0.80 -14.27
N ASN A 196 -23.73 -1.80 -15.03
CA ASN A 196 -24.36 -3.00 -14.51
C ASN A 196 -23.36 -4.04 -13.95
N GLY A 197 -22.07 -3.75 -14.00
CA GLY A 197 -21.00 -4.65 -13.54
C GLY A 197 -20.49 -5.63 -14.59
N ASP A 198 -21.07 -5.67 -15.79
CA ASP A 198 -20.57 -6.52 -16.87
C ASP A 198 -19.16 -6.07 -17.30
N VAL A 199 -18.27 -7.05 -17.48
CA VAL A 199 -16.90 -6.78 -17.92
C VAL A 199 -16.74 -7.14 -19.39
N THR A 200 -16.20 -6.21 -20.16
CA THR A 200 -15.85 -6.41 -21.56
C THR A 200 -14.40 -6.06 -21.82
N LYS A 201 -13.85 -6.54 -22.93
CA LYS A 201 -12.53 -6.12 -23.40
C LYS A 201 -12.62 -4.70 -23.98
N GLY A 202 -11.66 -3.86 -23.62
CA GLY A 202 -11.53 -2.47 -24.10
C GLY A 202 -10.54 -2.28 -25.24
#